data_AF-A0A3D9CDR5-F1
#
_entry.id   AF-A0A3D9CDR5-F1
#
_cell.length_a   1.000
_cell.length_b   1.000
_cell.length_c   1.000
_cell.angle_alpha   90.00
_cell.angle_beta   90.00
_cell.angle_gamma   90.00
#
_symmetry.space_group_name_H-M   'P 1'
#
loop_
_entity.id
_entity.type
_entity.pdbx_description
1 polymer ?
#
loop_
_entity_poly.entity_id
_entity_poly.type
_entity_poly.pdbx_seq_one_letter_code
_entity_poly.pdbx_strand_id
1 'polypeptide(L)'
;MQISLIKAVFLGLILSANSIDVQAQTVDNSKKMEWFKNAKLGIFIHWGIYSVNGISESWSFFNNYINHENYMKQLNGFSASKYQPEQWVNLIKESGAKYAVITTKHHDGVSLWNSKAEKATSIPQNSLAKKDILSPFVSALKISGLKTGLYFSLPDWSHPYYDINTRTKKRYEIKDEPTRWHNFISYYQSQLNELSTQYSPDLLWFDGDWEHTSEEWKASQTLDLLKKYNPNIIINSRLNNHGDYDTPEQGIPVVPPKKTYWELCYTMNDSWGYQPYDKNYKTPNMIVRTFTDVISMGGNLLLDIGPKSDGTIPEEQIEILKNLGRWTSKHQHAIYETTQGIPFDNYKGKSALSVSKKSLFLYLDEAKNFTKIYGLATKPISVKIVGDPSAVVKTDYNAEKILTLNFSNVKFDKDVTVAEVTFDHPPLFIKDFKKEERPLSEILEMKNTYEAVYDITNALNYDNNLVTLDGLTNDGLDMKIKKTSKANPETLQWISKHAEALFETGKGLPEGHFPGMSALSKDKQTLYLFVEGIPTGPIALKGIKNDISRIRIVGDGSMLTHTIYNKLYWSDRPGIIYIDIPKERLDQQMTVIAVLLNKPIELYRESVGAIENNL
;
A
#
# COMPACT_ATOMS: atom_id res chain seq x y z
N MET A 1 -56.62 -23.81 -38.13
CA MET A 1 -56.14 -23.10 -36.91
C MET A 1 -55.51 -24.17 -36.02
N GLN A 2 -54.26 -24.17 -35.61
CA GLN A 2 -53.28 -23.11 -35.38
C GLN A 2 -51.86 -23.70 -35.59
N ILE A 3 -50.98 -22.84 -36.08
CA ILE A 3 -49.54 -23.04 -36.27
C ILE A 3 -48.84 -22.78 -34.93
N SER A 4 -48.05 -23.73 -34.41
CA SER A 4 -46.86 -23.41 -33.58
C SER A 4 -46.08 -24.68 -33.23
N LEU A 5 -44.99 -24.98 -33.95
CA LEU A 5 -43.95 -25.87 -33.41
C LEU A 5 -42.59 -25.72 -34.11
N ILE A 6 -42.14 -24.50 -34.41
CA ILE A 6 -40.74 -24.25 -34.79
C ILE A 6 -40.33 -22.88 -34.24
N LYS A 7 -39.88 -22.82 -32.97
CA LYS A 7 -39.13 -21.64 -32.44
C LYS A 7 -38.44 -21.85 -31.07
N ALA A 8 -38.27 -23.08 -30.58
CA ALA A 8 -37.71 -23.33 -29.24
C ALA A 8 -36.29 -23.94 -29.20
N VAL A 9 -35.60 -24.12 -30.34
CA VAL A 9 -34.26 -24.78 -30.36
C VAL A 9 -33.10 -23.82 -30.66
N PHE A 10 -33.35 -22.57 -31.06
CA PHE A 10 -32.28 -21.61 -31.39
C PHE A 10 -31.89 -20.63 -30.27
N LEU A 11 -32.52 -20.68 -29.09
CA LEU A 11 -32.19 -19.79 -27.97
C LEU A 11 -31.18 -20.40 -26.96
N GLY A 12 -30.89 -21.70 -27.08
CA GLY A 12 -29.95 -22.42 -26.18
C GLY A 12 -28.49 -22.41 -26.63
N LEU A 13 -28.18 -21.96 -27.84
CA LEU A 13 -26.83 -21.97 -28.42
C LEU A 13 -26.10 -20.61 -28.33
N ILE A 14 -26.77 -19.54 -27.90
CA ILE A 14 -26.18 -18.19 -27.79
C ILE A 14 -25.73 -17.88 -26.34
N LEU A 15 -26.24 -18.60 -25.34
CA LEU A 15 -25.85 -18.43 -23.93
C LEU A 15 -24.58 -19.21 -23.53
N SER A 16 -24.20 -20.24 -24.29
CA SER A 16 -23.01 -21.06 -24.03
C SER A 16 -21.72 -20.45 -24.62
N ALA A 17 -21.79 -19.69 -25.72
CA ALA A 17 -20.61 -19.03 -26.29
C ALA A 17 -20.04 -17.93 -25.38
N ASN A 18 -20.90 -17.06 -24.82
CA ASN A 18 -20.48 -16.01 -23.88
C ASN A 18 -19.88 -16.57 -22.58
N SER A 19 -20.35 -17.75 -22.13
CA SER A 19 -19.85 -18.39 -20.91
C SER A 19 -18.48 -19.03 -21.12
N ILE A 20 -18.21 -19.55 -22.32
CA ILE A 20 -16.92 -20.14 -22.69
C ILE A 20 -15.87 -19.05 -22.90
N ASP A 21 -16.22 -17.93 -23.55
CA ASP A 21 -15.30 -16.80 -23.78
C ASP A 21 -14.92 -16.10 -22.46
N VAL A 22 -15.86 -15.89 -21.54
CA VAL A 22 -15.56 -15.33 -20.21
C VAL A 22 -14.69 -16.30 -19.37
N GLN A 23 -14.95 -17.61 -19.43
CA GLN A 23 -14.14 -18.60 -18.71
C GLN A 23 -12.74 -18.74 -19.33
N ALA A 24 -12.59 -18.67 -20.65
CA ALA A 24 -11.31 -18.69 -21.34
C ALA A 24 -10.49 -17.42 -21.09
N GLN A 25 -11.13 -16.24 -21.14
CA GLN A 25 -10.49 -14.95 -20.87
C GLN A 25 -10.08 -14.78 -19.41
N THR A 26 -10.85 -15.33 -18.45
CA THR A 26 -10.47 -15.34 -17.02
C THR A 26 -9.31 -16.29 -16.72
N VAL A 27 -9.24 -17.45 -17.38
CA VAL A 27 -8.13 -18.40 -17.25
C VAL A 27 -6.85 -17.85 -17.91
N ASP A 28 -6.94 -17.20 -19.06
CA ASP A 28 -5.79 -16.60 -19.76
C ASP A 28 -5.20 -15.41 -18.98
N ASN A 29 -6.05 -14.50 -18.50
CA ASN A 29 -5.64 -13.41 -17.62
C ASN A 29 -5.00 -13.91 -16.31
N SER A 30 -5.42 -15.06 -15.79
CA SER A 30 -4.83 -15.61 -14.55
C SER A 30 -3.35 -16.02 -14.71
N LYS A 31 -2.97 -16.58 -15.87
CA LYS A 31 -1.58 -16.98 -16.15
C LYS A 31 -0.68 -15.77 -16.39
N LYS A 32 -1.17 -14.82 -17.18
CA LYS A 32 -0.50 -13.54 -17.43
C LYS A 32 -0.15 -12.80 -16.14
N MET A 33 -1.07 -12.77 -15.17
CA MET A 33 -0.92 -12.05 -13.90
C MET A 33 -0.10 -12.79 -12.84
N GLU A 34 0.34 -14.03 -13.11
CA GLU A 34 1.03 -14.87 -12.11
C GLU A 34 2.33 -14.24 -11.61
N TRP A 35 3.19 -13.79 -12.54
CA TRP A 35 4.45 -13.14 -12.15
C TRP A 35 4.19 -11.87 -11.35
N PHE A 36 3.19 -11.08 -11.74
CA PHE A 36 2.85 -9.82 -11.11
C PHE A 36 2.37 -10.03 -9.68
N LYS A 37 1.44 -10.95 -9.48
CA LYS A 37 0.95 -11.33 -8.15
C LYS A 37 2.08 -11.80 -7.23
N ASN A 38 3.06 -12.52 -7.76
CA ASN A 38 4.16 -13.09 -6.99
C ASN A 38 5.30 -12.09 -6.75
N ALA A 39 5.39 -11.03 -7.56
CA ALA A 39 6.47 -10.04 -7.51
C ALA A 39 6.47 -9.20 -6.23
N LYS A 40 5.29 -8.78 -5.76
CA LYS A 40 5.03 -7.92 -4.58
C LYS A 40 5.69 -6.54 -4.53
N LEU A 41 6.91 -6.40 -5.02
CA LEU A 41 7.69 -5.17 -4.95
C LEU A 41 8.24 -4.80 -6.32
N GLY A 42 7.94 -3.58 -6.74
CA GLY A 42 8.53 -2.91 -7.90
C GLY A 42 9.11 -1.55 -7.54
N ILE A 43 9.98 -1.04 -8.40
CA ILE A 43 10.52 0.33 -8.28
C ILE A 43 9.96 1.21 -9.40
N PHE A 44 9.32 2.32 -9.02
CA PHE A 44 8.93 3.38 -9.95
C PHE A 44 10.09 4.36 -10.13
N ILE A 45 10.24 4.94 -11.32
CA ILE A 45 11.27 5.91 -11.62
C ILE A 45 10.66 7.08 -12.38
N HIS A 46 10.55 8.23 -11.72
CA HIS A 46 10.18 9.50 -12.34
C HIS A 46 11.45 10.30 -12.66
N TRP A 47 11.88 10.23 -13.91
CA TRP A 47 13.05 10.96 -14.39
C TRP A 47 12.77 11.69 -15.70
N GLY A 48 13.12 12.98 -15.72
CA GLY A 48 12.90 13.86 -16.86
C GLY A 48 13.49 15.25 -16.62
N ILE A 49 13.23 16.19 -17.52
CA ILE A 49 13.84 17.52 -17.50
C ILE A 49 13.48 18.33 -16.24
N TYR A 50 12.36 18.03 -15.60
CA TYR A 50 11.93 18.61 -14.32
C TYR A 50 12.95 18.41 -13.18
N SER A 51 13.82 17.40 -13.28
CA SER A 51 14.92 17.15 -12.34
C SER A 51 16.04 18.19 -12.40
N VAL A 52 16.09 19.06 -13.41
CA VAL A 52 17.14 20.07 -13.60
C VAL A 52 17.01 21.19 -12.58
N ASN A 53 15.82 21.80 -12.51
CA ASN A 53 15.53 22.83 -11.51
C ASN A 53 14.92 22.24 -10.24
N GLY A 54 14.63 20.93 -10.22
CA GLY A 54 14.10 20.24 -9.05
C GLY A 54 12.68 20.67 -8.72
N ILE A 55 11.82 20.74 -9.74
CA ILE A 55 10.42 21.16 -9.63
C ILE A 55 9.50 19.97 -9.90
N SER A 56 8.23 20.10 -9.51
CA SER A 56 7.20 19.13 -9.95
C SER A 56 7.20 19.06 -11.48
N GLU A 57 6.89 17.86 -11.98
CA GLU A 57 7.01 17.35 -13.33
C GLU A 57 6.32 18.26 -14.37
N SER A 58 5.37 17.76 -15.14
CA SER A 58 4.60 18.61 -16.05
C SER A 58 3.62 19.52 -15.31
N TRP A 59 3.29 19.21 -14.05
CA TRP A 59 2.32 19.96 -13.25
C TRP A 59 2.77 21.39 -12.94
N SER A 60 4.07 21.65 -12.90
CA SER A 60 4.60 23.00 -12.63
C SER A 60 4.18 24.01 -13.69
N PHE A 61 4.26 23.66 -14.98
CA PHE A 61 3.79 24.55 -16.05
C PHE A 61 2.30 24.41 -16.33
N PHE A 62 1.72 23.21 -16.17
CA PHE A 62 0.29 23.01 -16.38
C PHE A 62 -0.56 23.86 -15.43
N ASN A 63 -0.11 24.00 -14.19
CA ASN A 63 -0.74 24.85 -13.17
C ASN A 63 -0.29 26.32 -13.23
N ASN A 64 0.48 26.72 -14.25
CA ASN A 64 1.02 28.07 -14.44
C ASN A 64 1.93 28.59 -13.30
N TYR A 65 2.55 27.71 -12.50
CA TYR A 65 3.56 28.13 -11.51
C TYR A 65 4.86 28.61 -12.19
N ILE A 66 5.13 28.06 -13.38
CA ILE A 66 6.15 28.51 -14.31
C ILE A 66 5.54 28.53 -15.71
N ASN A 67 5.98 29.43 -16.60
CA ASN A 67 5.53 29.37 -17.98
C ASN A 67 6.20 28.20 -18.73
N HIS A 68 5.51 27.70 -19.76
CA HIS A 68 5.96 26.55 -20.57
C HIS A 68 7.34 26.76 -21.19
N GLU A 69 7.66 27.94 -21.71
CA GLU A 69 8.96 28.22 -22.32
C GLU A 69 10.11 28.05 -21.32
N ASN A 70 9.96 28.60 -20.12
CA ASN A 70 10.95 28.46 -19.05
C ASN A 70 11.03 27.03 -18.52
N TYR A 71 9.92 26.29 -18.50
CA TYR A 71 9.94 24.85 -18.18
C TYR A 71 10.77 24.07 -19.21
N MET A 72 10.54 24.30 -20.51
CA MET A 72 11.24 23.59 -21.58
C MET A 72 12.73 23.96 -21.70
N LYS A 73 13.14 25.16 -21.25
CA LYS A 73 14.58 25.53 -21.15
C LYS A 73 15.41 24.57 -20.29
N GLN A 74 14.78 23.78 -19.41
CA GLN A 74 15.46 22.74 -18.64
C GLN A 74 16.11 21.66 -19.52
N LEU A 75 15.67 21.47 -20.77
CA LEU A 75 16.36 20.62 -21.74
C LEU A 75 17.86 20.95 -21.84
N ASN A 76 18.23 22.24 -21.71
CA ASN A 76 19.61 22.72 -21.78
C ASN A 76 20.46 22.32 -20.55
N GLY A 77 19.85 21.89 -19.45
CA GLY A 77 20.54 21.46 -18.22
C GLY A 77 20.47 19.95 -17.96
N PHE A 78 19.61 19.22 -18.68
CA PHE A 78 19.47 17.77 -18.48
C PHE A 78 20.63 17.03 -19.15
N SER A 79 21.65 16.65 -18.35
CA SER A 79 22.93 16.14 -18.86
C SER A 79 23.04 14.62 -18.88
N ALA A 80 22.39 13.91 -17.95
CA ALA A 80 22.61 12.47 -17.72
C ALA A 80 24.12 12.08 -17.70
N SER A 81 24.97 12.98 -17.19
CA SER A 81 26.44 12.88 -17.30
C SER A 81 27.05 11.80 -16.40
N LYS A 82 26.37 11.45 -15.30
CA LYS A 82 26.76 10.39 -14.35
C LYS A 82 25.80 9.18 -14.40
N TYR A 83 24.86 9.19 -15.34
CA TYR A 83 23.89 8.12 -15.52
C TYR A 83 24.58 6.79 -15.88
N GLN A 84 24.37 5.78 -15.02
CA GLN A 84 24.88 4.43 -15.18
C GLN A 84 23.72 3.43 -14.96
N PRO A 85 23.08 2.91 -16.02
CA PRO A 85 21.90 2.06 -15.91
C PRO A 85 22.14 0.81 -15.06
N GLU A 86 23.34 0.22 -15.15
CA GLU A 86 23.69 -0.97 -14.38
C GLU A 86 23.71 -0.69 -12.88
N GLN A 87 24.12 0.51 -12.46
CA GLN A 87 24.09 0.90 -11.04
C GLN A 87 22.64 1.02 -10.53
N TRP A 88 21.75 1.62 -11.32
CA TRP A 88 20.33 1.70 -10.98
C TRP A 88 19.72 0.30 -10.86
N VAL A 89 19.94 -0.55 -11.86
CA VAL A 89 19.41 -1.92 -11.88
C VAL A 89 19.95 -2.77 -10.73
N ASN A 90 21.24 -2.62 -10.39
CA ASN A 90 21.82 -3.28 -9.23
C ASN A 90 21.16 -2.84 -7.91
N LEU A 91 20.91 -1.54 -7.73
CA LEU A 91 20.22 -1.02 -6.55
C LEU A 91 18.76 -1.50 -6.47
N ILE A 92 18.05 -1.51 -7.60
CA ILE A 92 16.69 -2.05 -7.70
C ILE A 92 16.68 -3.52 -7.28
N LYS A 93 17.61 -4.33 -7.81
CA LYS A 93 17.73 -5.74 -7.45
C LYS A 93 18.12 -5.94 -5.97
N GLU A 94 19.04 -5.13 -5.46
CA GLU A 94 19.48 -5.14 -4.05
C GLU A 94 18.32 -4.85 -3.10
N SER A 95 17.39 -3.97 -3.47
CA SER A 95 16.17 -3.70 -2.69
C SER A 95 15.22 -4.90 -2.55
N GLY A 96 15.37 -5.90 -3.41
CA GLY A 96 14.52 -7.10 -3.50
C GLY A 96 13.43 -7.03 -4.57
N ALA A 97 13.23 -5.87 -5.22
CA ALA A 97 12.22 -5.70 -6.25
C ALA A 97 12.34 -6.72 -7.39
N LYS A 98 11.20 -7.07 -8.01
CA LYS A 98 11.12 -8.03 -9.12
C LYS A 98 10.85 -7.38 -10.47
N TYR A 99 10.53 -6.09 -10.46
CA TYR A 99 10.23 -5.29 -11.64
C TYR A 99 10.55 -3.82 -11.40
N ALA A 100 10.65 -3.07 -12.48
CA ALA A 100 10.73 -1.61 -12.42
C ALA A 100 9.86 -0.98 -13.50
N VAL A 101 9.32 0.20 -13.21
CA VAL A 101 8.54 1.02 -14.14
C VAL A 101 9.23 2.36 -14.28
N ILE A 102 9.61 2.76 -15.49
CA ILE A 102 10.26 4.05 -15.75
C ILE A 102 9.39 4.95 -16.61
N THR A 103 9.32 6.25 -16.29
CA THR A 103 8.66 7.25 -17.12
C THR A 103 9.32 7.33 -18.49
N THR A 104 8.70 6.76 -19.52
CA THR A 104 9.25 6.92 -20.89
C THR A 104 8.98 8.32 -21.43
N LYS A 105 7.82 8.87 -21.07
CA LYS A 105 7.35 10.22 -21.36
C LYS A 105 6.31 10.60 -20.29
N HIS A 106 6.47 11.75 -19.63
CA HIS A 106 5.46 12.32 -18.73
C HIS A 106 4.51 13.26 -19.50
N HIS A 107 3.54 13.93 -18.84
CA HIS A 107 2.61 14.83 -19.53
C HIS A 107 3.29 16.06 -20.19
N ASP A 108 4.58 16.30 -19.93
CA ASP A 108 5.35 17.35 -20.60
C ASP A 108 5.75 17.00 -22.04
N GLY A 109 5.58 15.74 -22.44
CA GLY A 109 5.85 15.28 -23.80
C GLY A 109 7.30 14.94 -24.12
N VAL A 110 8.22 15.03 -23.16
CA VAL A 110 9.64 14.79 -23.42
C VAL A 110 9.97 13.30 -23.30
N SER A 111 10.19 12.66 -24.46
CA SER A 111 10.56 11.24 -24.51
C SER A 111 12.00 10.98 -24.06
N LEU A 112 12.22 9.96 -23.23
CA LEU A 112 13.56 9.50 -22.80
C LEU A 112 14.31 8.71 -23.89
N TRP A 113 13.61 8.27 -24.93
CA TRP A 113 14.17 7.61 -26.12
C TRP A 113 14.08 8.52 -27.35
N ASN A 114 14.75 8.12 -28.44
CA ASN A 114 14.80 8.88 -29.69
C ASN A 114 13.55 8.64 -30.57
N SER A 115 12.38 9.10 -30.10
CA SER A 115 11.13 8.91 -30.84
C SER A 115 11.16 9.52 -32.23
N LYS A 116 10.56 8.83 -33.20
CA LYS A 116 10.42 9.26 -34.62
C LYS A 116 9.02 9.75 -34.96
N ALA A 117 8.10 9.74 -33.98
CA ALA A 117 6.79 10.31 -34.14
C ALA A 117 6.88 11.80 -34.52
N GLU A 118 5.96 12.26 -35.36
CA GLU A 118 5.96 13.62 -35.89
C GLU A 118 6.00 14.66 -34.75
N LYS A 119 6.92 15.62 -34.80
CA LYS A 119 7.07 16.72 -33.81
C LYS A 119 7.38 16.27 -32.37
N ALA A 120 7.82 15.01 -32.17
CA ALA A 120 8.27 14.54 -30.87
C ALA A 120 9.43 15.39 -30.32
N THR A 121 9.34 15.78 -29.06
CA THR A 121 10.48 16.32 -28.30
C THR A 121 11.13 15.18 -27.52
N SER A 122 12.45 15.04 -27.61
CA SER A 122 13.15 13.92 -26.97
C SER A 122 14.48 14.31 -26.36
N ILE A 123 14.89 13.59 -25.32
CA ILE A 123 16.20 13.75 -24.68
C ILE A 123 17.35 13.65 -25.71
N PRO A 124 17.41 12.65 -26.61
CA PRO A 124 18.52 12.52 -27.55
C PRO A 124 18.66 13.68 -28.54
N GLN A 125 17.55 14.28 -28.97
CA GLN A 125 17.59 15.36 -29.96
C GLN A 125 17.68 16.75 -29.32
N ASN A 126 16.94 16.98 -28.24
CA ASN A 126 16.66 18.32 -27.75
C ASN A 126 17.41 18.68 -26.46
N SER A 127 17.86 17.71 -25.66
CA SER A 127 18.52 18.00 -24.38
C SER A 127 20.04 18.14 -24.48
N LEU A 128 20.70 18.53 -23.37
CA LEU A 128 22.16 18.54 -23.22
C LEU A 128 22.77 17.12 -23.24
N ALA A 129 22.02 16.10 -22.81
CA ALA A 129 22.51 14.72 -22.78
C ALA A 129 22.84 14.15 -24.17
N LYS A 130 22.11 14.57 -25.20
CA LYS A 130 22.28 14.16 -26.61
C LYS A 130 22.40 12.64 -26.84
N LYS A 131 21.81 11.82 -25.96
CA LYS A 131 21.88 10.35 -26.02
C LYS A 131 20.58 9.71 -25.56
N ASP A 132 20.31 8.51 -26.09
CA ASP A 132 19.25 7.62 -25.61
C ASP A 132 19.61 7.11 -24.22
N ILE A 133 18.67 7.28 -23.28
CA ILE A 133 18.81 6.86 -21.88
C ILE A 133 17.78 5.80 -21.49
N LEU A 134 16.78 5.50 -22.33
CA LEU A 134 15.80 4.47 -22.04
C LEU A 134 16.31 3.09 -22.48
N SER A 135 16.85 2.98 -23.70
CA SER A 135 17.33 1.69 -24.23
C SER A 135 18.37 1.01 -23.32
N PRO A 136 19.42 1.71 -22.83
CA PRO A 136 20.41 1.11 -21.93
C PRO A 136 19.80 0.60 -20.62
N PHE A 137 18.84 1.33 -20.04
CA PHE A 137 18.13 0.89 -18.83
C PHE A 137 17.33 -0.39 -19.06
N VAL A 138 16.53 -0.43 -20.12
CA VAL A 138 15.70 -1.60 -20.46
C VAL A 138 16.58 -2.82 -20.73
N SER A 139 17.69 -2.65 -21.45
CA SER A 139 18.68 -3.71 -21.67
C SER A 139 19.25 -4.23 -20.34
N ALA A 140 19.66 -3.34 -19.43
CA ALA A 140 20.19 -3.73 -18.12
C ALA A 140 19.15 -4.46 -17.26
N LEU A 141 17.89 -4.01 -17.25
CA LEU A 141 16.79 -4.68 -16.55
C LEU A 141 16.62 -6.12 -17.05
N LYS A 142 16.51 -6.31 -18.37
CA LYS A 142 16.35 -7.63 -18.98
C LYS A 142 17.52 -8.56 -18.67
N ILE A 143 18.76 -8.07 -18.77
CA ILE A 143 19.97 -8.84 -18.43
C ILE A 143 19.94 -9.29 -16.95
N SER A 144 19.43 -8.44 -16.06
CA SER A 144 19.37 -8.75 -14.62
C SER A 144 18.29 -9.77 -14.22
N GLY A 145 17.36 -10.06 -15.13
CA GLY A 145 16.18 -10.92 -14.93
C GLY A 145 14.96 -10.20 -14.32
N LEU A 146 15.00 -8.87 -14.21
CA LEU A 146 13.87 -8.07 -13.74
C LEU A 146 12.82 -7.91 -14.84
N LYS A 147 11.56 -7.87 -14.43
CA LYS A 147 10.44 -7.58 -15.33
C LYS A 147 10.45 -6.11 -15.75
N THR A 148 10.20 -5.87 -17.04
CA THR A 148 10.33 -4.54 -17.66
C THR A 148 8.97 -3.85 -17.71
N GLY A 149 8.82 -2.79 -16.93
CA GLY A 149 7.67 -1.90 -16.97
C GLY A 149 8.02 -0.54 -17.59
N LEU A 150 7.10 0.01 -18.38
CA LEU A 150 7.22 1.36 -18.94
C LEU A 150 6.00 2.18 -18.55
N TYR A 151 6.23 3.37 -18.00
CA TYR A 151 5.18 4.36 -17.83
C TYR A 151 5.01 5.18 -19.12
N PHE A 152 3.76 5.50 -19.46
CA PHE A 152 3.42 6.31 -20.61
C PHE A 152 2.25 7.25 -20.30
N SER A 153 2.52 8.55 -20.38
CA SER A 153 1.46 9.58 -20.34
C SER A 153 0.66 9.61 -21.65
N LEU A 154 -0.66 9.42 -21.56
CA LEU A 154 -1.58 9.64 -22.68
C LEU A 154 -1.62 11.12 -23.07
N PRO A 155 -1.79 12.08 -22.13
CA PRO A 155 -1.62 13.49 -22.43
C PRO A 155 -0.21 13.85 -22.88
N ASP A 156 -0.13 14.90 -23.67
CA ASP A 156 1.12 15.57 -24.01
C ASP A 156 0.83 17.07 -24.12
N TRP A 157 0.90 17.76 -22.98
CA TRP A 157 0.52 19.17 -22.88
C TRP A 157 1.46 20.08 -23.67
N SER A 158 2.61 19.60 -24.15
CA SER A 158 3.50 20.35 -25.03
C SER A 158 3.20 20.15 -26.52
N HIS A 159 2.52 19.05 -26.88
CA HIS A 159 2.36 18.69 -28.29
C HIS A 159 1.35 19.60 -29.00
N PRO A 160 1.68 20.15 -30.19
CA PRO A 160 0.78 21.06 -30.89
C PRO A 160 -0.50 20.38 -31.40
N TYR A 161 -0.51 19.06 -31.55
CA TYR A 161 -1.75 18.33 -31.88
C TYR A 161 -2.63 18.01 -30.67
N TYR A 162 -2.18 18.24 -29.43
CA TYR A 162 -3.02 17.99 -28.26
C TYR A 162 -3.96 19.17 -27.99
N ASP A 163 -5.20 18.93 -27.56
CA ASP A 163 -6.19 19.98 -27.35
C ASP A 163 -5.92 20.77 -26.05
N ILE A 164 -5.52 20.11 -24.96
CA ILE A 164 -5.24 20.76 -23.67
C ILE A 164 -3.78 21.25 -23.61
N ASN A 165 -3.57 22.50 -23.16
CA ASN A 165 -2.25 23.12 -23.05
C ASN A 165 -1.84 23.37 -21.59
N THR A 166 -2.75 23.91 -20.80
CA THR A 166 -2.58 24.19 -19.36
C THR A 166 -3.92 23.99 -18.68
N ARG A 167 -3.97 23.93 -17.36
CA ARG A 167 -5.20 23.80 -16.57
C ARG A 167 -6.30 24.78 -16.97
N THR A 168 -5.94 25.98 -17.40
CA THR A 168 -6.88 27.07 -17.74
C THR A 168 -6.99 27.35 -19.23
N LYS A 169 -6.36 26.54 -20.10
CA LYS A 169 -6.30 26.82 -21.54
C LYS A 169 -6.34 25.55 -22.37
N LYS A 170 -7.43 25.41 -23.15
CA LYS A 170 -7.48 24.57 -24.35
C LYS A 170 -6.99 25.33 -25.58
N ARG A 171 -6.47 24.59 -26.56
CA ARG A 171 -6.06 25.06 -27.89
C ARG A 171 -7.23 25.05 -28.86
N TYR A 172 -8.09 24.04 -28.76
CA TYR A 172 -9.25 23.84 -29.63
C TYR A 172 -10.22 22.82 -28.99
N GLU A 173 -11.41 22.66 -29.56
CA GLU A 173 -12.31 21.56 -29.22
C GLU A 173 -12.23 20.45 -30.28
N ILE A 174 -12.19 19.19 -29.86
CA ILE A 174 -11.98 18.04 -30.77
C ILE A 174 -13.00 18.01 -31.92
N LYS A 175 -14.26 18.37 -31.65
CA LYS A 175 -15.33 18.44 -32.65
C LYS A 175 -15.07 19.46 -33.77
N ASP A 176 -14.31 20.51 -33.48
CA ASP A 176 -14.03 21.62 -34.41
C ASP A 176 -12.75 21.36 -35.22
N GLU A 177 -11.78 20.62 -34.67
CA GLU A 177 -10.54 20.22 -35.36
C GLU A 177 -10.27 18.69 -35.28
N PRO A 178 -11.17 17.83 -35.83
CA PRO A 178 -11.06 16.38 -35.70
C PRO A 178 -9.81 15.79 -36.36
N THR A 179 -9.32 16.40 -37.46
CA THR A 179 -8.07 15.99 -38.12
C THR A 179 -6.86 16.21 -37.23
N ARG A 180 -6.82 17.32 -36.49
CA ARG A 180 -5.71 17.62 -35.58
C ARG A 180 -5.67 16.62 -34.42
N TRP A 181 -6.83 16.30 -33.84
CA TRP A 181 -6.94 15.24 -32.85
C TRP A 181 -6.51 13.88 -33.42
N HIS A 182 -6.95 13.53 -34.63
CA HIS A 182 -6.54 12.29 -35.28
C HIS A 182 -5.00 12.20 -35.42
N ASN A 183 -4.34 13.29 -35.79
CA ASN A 183 -2.88 13.32 -35.86
C ASN A 183 -2.23 13.14 -34.47
N PHE A 184 -2.86 13.60 -33.39
CA PHE A 184 -2.41 13.31 -32.03
C PHE A 184 -2.52 11.83 -31.69
N ILE A 185 -3.64 11.19 -32.04
CA ILE A 185 -3.81 9.74 -31.88
C ILE A 185 -2.73 8.98 -32.63
N SER A 186 -2.49 9.33 -33.90
CA SER A 186 -1.41 8.72 -34.69
C SER A 186 -0.03 8.95 -34.07
N TYR A 187 0.23 10.13 -33.50
CA TYR A 187 1.47 10.46 -32.82
C TYR A 187 1.74 9.53 -31.63
N TYR A 188 0.84 9.46 -30.64
CA TYR A 188 1.12 8.66 -29.44
C TYR A 188 1.06 7.15 -29.73
N GLN A 189 0.21 6.69 -30.67
CA GLN A 189 0.22 5.27 -31.08
C GLN A 189 1.51 4.90 -31.83
N SER A 190 2.11 5.83 -32.59
CA SER A 190 3.44 5.61 -33.18
C SER A 190 4.50 5.47 -32.08
N GLN A 191 4.44 6.28 -31.03
CA GLN A 191 5.33 6.15 -29.86
C GLN A 191 5.17 4.79 -29.17
N LEU A 192 3.93 4.36 -28.92
CA LEU A 192 3.67 3.05 -28.32
C LEU A 192 4.17 1.91 -29.21
N ASN A 193 3.99 2.01 -30.54
CA ASN A 193 4.55 1.05 -31.48
C ASN A 193 6.08 0.98 -31.42
N GLU A 194 6.76 2.12 -31.32
CA GLU A 194 8.21 2.19 -31.14
C GLU A 194 8.65 1.48 -29.85
N LEU A 195 8.02 1.81 -28.72
CA LEU A 195 8.32 1.21 -27.42
C LEU A 195 8.06 -0.31 -27.42
N SER A 196 6.93 -0.75 -27.96
CA SER A 196 6.57 -2.17 -28.04
C SER A 196 7.51 -2.94 -28.95
N THR A 197 7.90 -2.38 -30.10
CA THR A 197 8.81 -3.04 -31.06
C THR A 197 10.22 -3.16 -30.49
N GLN A 198 10.73 -2.09 -29.87
CA GLN A 198 12.10 -2.06 -29.37
C GLN A 198 12.27 -2.84 -28.07
N TYR A 199 11.25 -2.78 -27.20
CA TYR A 199 11.41 -3.21 -25.81
C TYR A 199 10.51 -4.38 -25.42
N SER A 200 9.42 -4.68 -26.14
CA SER A 200 8.45 -5.74 -25.78
C SER A 200 8.24 -5.85 -24.24
N PRO A 201 7.75 -4.78 -23.59
CA PRO A 201 7.68 -4.69 -22.14
C PRO A 201 6.71 -5.71 -21.54
N ASP A 202 6.97 -6.13 -20.29
CA ASP A 202 6.08 -6.99 -19.52
C ASP A 202 4.86 -6.21 -18.99
N LEU A 203 5.03 -4.91 -18.70
CA LEU A 203 4.00 -4.04 -18.13
C LEU A 203 4.01 -2.64 -18.79
N LEU A 204 2.83 -2.11 -19.08
CA LEU A 204 2.59 -0.72 -19.47
C LEU A 204 1.73 -0.03 -18.42
N TRP A 205 2.27 1.06 -17.87
CA TRP A 205 1.63 1.87 -16.84
C TRP A 205 1.18 3.19 -17.48
N PHE A 206 -0.08 3.28 -17.86
CA PHE A 206 -0.65 4.48 -18.46
C PHE A 206 -1.02 5.51 -17.41
N ASP A 207 -1.08 6.78 -17.83
CA ASP A 207 -1.53 7.87 -16.98
C ASP A 207 -2.21 8.97 -17.78
N GLY A 208 -3.08 9.74 -17.13
CA GLY A 208 -3.80 10.84 -17.75
C GLY A 208 -5.02 10.44 -18.57
N ASP A 209 -5.60 9.26 -18.33
CA ASP A 209 -6.80 8.81 -19.04
C ASP A 209 -8.05 9.62 -18.70
N TRP A 210 -8.06 10.34 -17.56
CA TRP A 210 -9.17 11.19 -17.12
C TRP A 210 -9.48 12.39 -18.03
N GLU A 211 -8.57 12.81 -18.92
CA GLU A 211 -8.78 13.99 -19.78
C GLU A 211 -9.75 13.71 -20.96
N HIS A 212 -9.89 12.44 -21.37
CA HIS A 212 -10.77 12.07 -22.49
C HIS A 212 -11.41 10.69 -22.31
N THR A 213 -12.49 10.46 -23.05
CA THR A 213 -13.19 9.17 -23.07
C THR A 213 -12.36 8.06 -23.71
N SER A 214 -12.71 6.79 -23.41
CA SER A 214 -12.08 5.62 -24.03
C SER A 214 -12.16 5.65 -25.56
N GLU A 215 -13.23 6.20 -26.12
CA GLU A 215 -13.49 6.31 -27.56
C GLU A 215 -12.64 7.39 -28.23
N GLU A 216 -12.45 8.53 -27.55
CA GLU A 216 -11.56 9.61 -27.99
C GLU A 216 -10.12 9.16 -27.97
N TRP A 217 -9.70 8.48 -26.88
CA TRP A 217 -8.38 7.90 -26.73
C TRP A 217 -8.11 6.70 -27.64
N LYS A 218 -9.11 6.17 -28.36
CA LYS A 218 -8.95 4.91 -29.11
C LYS A 218 -8.29 3.82 -28.24
N ALA A 219 -8.71 3.71 -26.98
CA ALA A 219 -8.07 2.84 -25.99
C ALA A 219 -8.07 1.36 -26.43
N SER A 220 -9.16 0.89 -27.04
CA SER A 220 -9.26 -0.48 -27.60
C SER A 220 -8.21 -0.74 -28.70
N GLN A 221 -8.05 0.20 -29.65
CA GLN A 221 -7.04 0.09 -30.70
C GLN A 221 -5.62 0.12 -30.13
N THR A 222 -5.42 0.91 -29.08
CA THR A 222 -4.15 0.98 -28.34
C THR A 222 -3.85 -0.38 -27.70
N LEU A 223 -4.83 -1.01 -27.05
CA LEU A 223 -4.66 -2.34 -26.46
C LEU A 223 -4.33 -3.40 -27.51
N ASP A 224 -5.02 -3.40 -28.66
CA ASP A 224 -4.76 -4.35 -29.75
C ASP A 224 -3.33 -4.19 -30.32
N LEU A 225 -2.87 -2.94 -30.47
CA LEU A 225 -1.50 -2.63 -30.88
C LEU A 225 -0.49 -3.24 -29.91
N LEU A 226 -0.68 -3.06 -28.60
CA LEU A 226 0.23 -3.59 -27.59
C LEU A 226 0.25 -5.12 -27.58
N LYS A 227 -0.93 -5.76 -27.66
CA LYS A 227 -1.08 -7.22 -27.66
C LYS A 227 -0.44 -7.89 -28.88
N LYS A 228 -0.34 -7.18 -30.01
CA LYS A 228 0.39 -7.67 -31.19
C LYS A 228 1.87 -7.97 -30.89
N TYR A 229 2.49 -7.20 -29.99
CA TYR A 229 3.91 -7.34 -29.66
C TYR A 229 4.16 -8.20 -28.42
N ASN A 230 3.28 -8.11 -27.43
CA ASN A 230 3.29 -8.98 -26.26
C ASN A 230 1.84 -9.33 -25.89
N PRO A 231 1.34 -10.53 -26.24
CA PRO A 231 -0.04 -10.92 -25.90
C PRO A 231 -0.29 -10.99 -24.39
N ASN A 232 0.79 -11.10 -23.59
CA ASN A 232 0.75 -11.16 -22.14
C ASN A 232 1.08 -9.82 -21.46
N ILE A 233 1.05 -8.68 -22.17
CA ILE A 233 1.38 -7.37 -21.61
C ILE A 233 0.41 -6.93 -20.51
N ILE A 234 0.90 -6.66 -19.30
CA ILE A 234 0.07 -6.20 -18.18
C ILE A 234 -0.17 -4.69 -18.29
N ILE A 235 -1.42 -4.26 -18.16
CA ILE A 235 -1.86 -2.87 -18.25
C ILE A 235 -2.48 -2.43 -16.91
N ASN A 236 -2.13 -1.26 -16.41
CA ASN A 236 -2.75 -0.70 -15.20
C ASN A 236 -4.19 -0.22 -15.46
N SER A 237 -4.91 0.18 -14.42
CA SER A 237 -6.31 0.65 -14.52
C SER A 237 -6.50 1.94 -15.33
N ARG A 238 -5.44 2.62 -15.78
CA ARG A 238 -5.50 3.96 -16.39
C ARG A 238 -5.38 3.94 -17.91
N LEU A 239 -5.92 2.90 -18.54
CA LEU A 239 -6.27 2.91 -19.95
C LEU A 239 -7.80 2.82 -20.04
N ASN A 240 -8.49 3.72 -19.33
CA ASN A 240 -9.92 3.66 -19.09
C ASN A 240 -10.35 2.27 -18.57
N ASN A 241 -11.33 1.62 -19.19
CA ASN A 241 -11.87 0.33 -18.76
C ASN A 241 -11.05 -0.91 -19.22
N HIS A 242 -9.81 -0.72 -19.72
CA HIS A 242 -8.99 -1.80 -20.32
C HIS A 242 -7.88 -2.37 -19.41
N GLY A 243 -7.81 -1.96 -18.14
CA GLY A 243 -6.73 -2.34 -17.22
C GLY A 243 -6.89 -3.70 -16.51
N ASP A 244 -5.77 -4.38 -16.26
CA ASP A 244 -5.69 -5.69 -15.61
C ASP A 244 -5.70 -5.63 -14.06
N TYR A 245 -5.30 -4.50 -13.46
CA TYR A 245 -5.20 -4.31 -12.01
C TYR A 245 -5.53 -2.87 -11.57
N ASP A 246 -5.89 -2.66 -10.29
CA ASP A 246 -6.21 -1.33 -9.74
C ASP A 246 -4.95 -0.59 -9.26
N THR A 247 -4.95 0.75 -9.33
CA THR A 247 -3.79 1.60 -8.95
C THR A 247 -4.13 2.63 -7.87
N PRO A 248 -4.35 2.22 -6.61
CA PRO A 248 -4.32 3.18 -5.50
C PRO A 248 -3.00 3.95 -5.51
N GLU A 249 -3.07 5.25 -5.31
CA GLU A 249 -1.92 6.16 -5.40
C GLU A 249 -1.79 6.91 -4.08
N GLN A 250 -0.60 6.92 -3.45
CA GLN A 250 -0.27 7.60 -2.18
C GLN A 250 -1.07 7.15 -0.93
N GLY A 251 -2.39 7.02 -1.03
CA GLY A 251 -3.27 6.54 0.03
C GLY A 251 -3.21 5.03 0.17
N ILE A 252 -2.52 4.53 1.20
CA ILE A 252 -2.58 3.11 1.57
C ILE A 252 -4.05 2.73 1.83
N PRO A 253 -4.59 1.70 1.15
CA PRO A 253 -5.94 1.24 1.43
C PRO A 253 -6.12 0.89 2.91
N VAL A 254 -7.25 1.29 3.48
CA VAL A 254 -7.63 0.89 4.85
C VAL A 254 -8.04 -0.58 4.87
N VAL A 255 -8.74 -1.02 3.82
CA VAL A 255 -9.19 -2.39 3.61
C VAL A 255 -8.74 -2.88 2.24
N PRO A 256 -8.66 -4.20 2.02
CA PRO A 256 -8.28 -4.76 0.72
C PRO A 256 -9.13 -4.17 -0.42
N PRO A 257 -8.52 -3.72 -1.52
CA PRO A 257 -9.23 -3.35 -2.75
C PRO A 257 -10.12 -4.49 -3.28
N LYS A 258 -11.17 -4.12 -4.03
CA LYS A 258 -12.15 -5.10 -4.56
C LYS A 258 -11.58 -5.98 -5.67
N LYS A 259 -10.69 -5.43 -6.51
CA LYS A 259 -10.07 -6.18 -7.60
C LYS A 259 -8.99 -7.09 -7.05
N THR A 260 -8.93 -8.31 -7.59
CA THR A 260 -7.97 -9.34 -7.18
C THR A 260 -6.51 -8.87 -7.27
N TYR A 261 -6.21 -8.08 -8.30
CA TYR A 261 -4.88 -7.52 -8.54
C TYR A 261 -4.94 -6.02 -8.37
N TRP A 262 -3.99 -5.48 -7.61
CA TRP A 262 -3.83 -4.07 -7.39
C TRP A 262 -2.39 -3.76 -6.98
N GLU A 263 -1.97 -2.51 -7.20
CA GLU A 263 -0.63 -2.03 -6.88
C GLU A 263 -0.71 -0.61 -6.32
N LEU A 264 -0.14 -0.42 -5.13
CA LEU A 264 0.04 0.91 -4.55
C LEU A 264 1.28 1.56 -5.15
N CYS A 265 1.11 2.62 -5.93
CA CYS A 265 2.23 3.50 -6.27
C CYS A 265 2.46 4.51 -5.14
N TYR A 266 3.72 4.65 -4.70
CA TYR A 266 4.05 5.30 -3.44
C TYR A 266 5.39 6.03 -3.50
N THR A 267 5.43 7.29 -3.08
CA THR A 267 6.68 8.08 -3.03
C THR A 267 7.41 7.92 -1.70
N MET A 268 8.72 8.11 -1.71
CA MET A 268 9.51 8.12 -0.47
C MET A 268 9.35 9.41 0.32
N ASN A 269 9.19 10.55 -0.37
CA ASN A 269 8.85 11.86 0.19
C ASN A 269 7.49 12.32 -0.36
N ASP A 270 7.25 13.62 -0.56
CA ASP A 270 5.98 14.16 -1.08
C ASP A 270 6.01 14.41 -2.60
N SER A 271 7.07 13.96 -3.29
CA SER A 271 7.31 14.21 -4.72
C SER A 271 7.64 12.91 -5.47
N TRP A 272 7.20 12.79 -6.74
CA TRP A 272 7.62 11.69 -7.63
C TRP A 272 8.99 12.00 -8.26
N GLY A 273 9.09 13.12 -8.97
CA GLY A 273 10.33 13.64 -9.50
C GLY A 273 11.24 14.23 -8.42
N TYR A 274 12.53 14.35 -8.76
CA TYR A 274 13.51 14.98 -7.87
C TYR A 274 13.11 16.41 -7.48
N GLN A 275 12.89 16.65 -6.19
CA GLN A 275 12.74 17.99 -5.62
C GLN A 275 13.72 18.18 -4.43
N PRO A 276 14.78 18.99 -4.56
CA PRO A 276 15.86 19.06 -3.58
C PRO A 276 15.44 19.61 -2.22
N TYR A 277 14.35 20.38 -2.16
CA TYR A 277 13.82 20.98 -0.95
C TYR A 277 12.73 20.15 -0.26
N ASP A 278 12.22 19.11 -0.93
CA ASP A 278 11.34 18.14 -0.31
C ASP A 278 12.16 17.15 0.52
N LYS A 279 12.30 17.48 1.80
CA LYS A 279 13.02 16.70 2.80
C LYS A 279 12.12 15.82 3.65
N ASN A 280 10.82 15.74 3.35
CA ASN A 280 9.84 14.99 4.13
C ASN A 280 9.88 13.48 3.80
N TYR A 281 11.05 12.87 3.93
CA TYR A 281 11.25 11.44 3.65
C TYR A 281 10.64 10.56 4.73
N LYS A 282 9.87 9.58 4.29
CA LYS A 282 9.44 8.45 5.12
C LYS A 282 10.66 7.65 5.53
N THR A 283 10.70 7.22 6.78
CA THR A 283 11.81 6.39 7.28
C THR A 283 11.78 4.99 6.65
N PRO A 284 12.91 4.27 6.61
CA PRO A 284 12.92 2.88 6.16
C PRO A 284 11.92 1.97 6.90
N ASN A 285 11.72 2.20 8.21
CA ASN A 285 10.73 1.47 9.01
C ASN A 285 9.31 1.69 8.48
N MET A 286 8.94 2.95 8.18
CA MET A 286 7.62 3.28 7.62
C MET A 286 7.39 2.62 6.26
N ILE A 287 8.43 2.54 5.41
CA ILE A 287 8.36 1.87 4.11
C ILE A 287 8.15 0.36 4.28
N VAL A 288 8.91 -0.30 5.17
CA VAL A 288 8.72 -1.73 5.45
C VAL A 288 7.33 -2.02 6.01
N ARG A 289 6.83 -1.20 6.94
CA ARG A 289 5.49 -1.38 7.52
C ARG A 289 4.36 -1.11 6.52
N THR A 290 4.56 -0.17 5.60
CA THR A 290 3.67 0.05 4.44
C THR A 290 3.68 -1.17 3.52
N PHE A 291 4.86 -1.74 3.28
CA PHE A 291 4.99 -2.92 2.43
C PHE A 291 4.27 -4.13 3.04
N THR A 292 4.37 -4.35 4.35
CA THR A 292 3.64 -5.43 5.02
C THR A 292 2.13 -5.19 5.07
N ASP A 293 1.66 -3.94 5.17
CA ASP A 293 0.24 -3.59 4.96
C ASP A 293 -0.24 -4.05 3.58
N VAL A 294 0.51 -3.70 2.53
CA VAL A 294 0.19 -4.04 1.13
C VAL A 294 0.16 -5.56 0.91
N ILE A 295 1.18 -6.28 1.40
CA ILE A 295 1.22 -7.75 1.30
C ILE A 295 0.03 -8.38 2.03
N SER A 296 -0.31 -7.86 3.21
CA SER A 296 -1.41 -8.39 4.03
C SER A 296 -2.76 -8.27 3.33
N MET A 297 -2.92 -7.24 2.50
CA MET A 297 -4.09 -6.98 1.66
C MET A 297 -3.97 -7.60 0.26
N GLY A 298 -2.92 -8.37 0.00
CA GLY A 298 -2.72 -9.14 -1.24
C GLY A 298 -2.15 -8.38 -2.43
N GLY A 299 -1.76 -7.12 -2.28
CA GLY A 299 -1.31 -6.25 -3.37
C GLY A 299 0.19 -6.24 -3.64
N ASN A 300 0.58 -5.37 -4.55
CA ASN A 300 1.96 -5.00 -4.83
C ASN A 300 2.26 -3.56 -4.39
N LEU A 301 3.51 -3.30 -4.00
CA LEU A 301 4.03 -1.95 -3.75
C LEU A 301 4.94 -1.56 -4.92
N LEU A 302 4.64 -0.44 -5.55
CA LEU A 302 5.49 0.21 -6.53
C LEU A 302 6.09 1.48 -5.89
N LEU A 303 7.30 1.33 -5.34
CA LEU A 303 7.98 2.38 -4.59
C LEU A 303 8.82 3.27 -5.51
N ASP A 304 8.60 4.57 -5.46
CA ASP A 304 9.20 5.52 -6.39
C ASP A 304 10.58 6.03 -5.97
N ILE A 305 11.43 6.28 -6.99
CA ILE A 305 12.63 7.09 -6.90
C ILE A 305 12.59 8.22 -7.94
N GLY A 306 13.19 9.35 -7.55
CA GLY A 306 13.33 10.55 -8.38
C GLY A 306 14.81 10.91 -8.58
N PRO A 307 15.45 10.41 -9.65
CA PRO A 307 16.86 10.69 -9.92
C PRO A 307 17.13 12.16 -10.30
N LYS A 308 18.34 12.63 -10.03
CA LYS A 308 18.82 13.97 -10.41
C LYS A 308 19.06 14.06 -11.91
N SER A 309 19.13 15.27 -12.46
CA SER A 309 19.34 15.51 -13.89
C SER A 309 20.68 14.98 -14.46
N ASP A 310 21.68 14.76 -13.60
CA ASP A 310 22.94 14.11 -13.99
C ASP A 310 22.85 12.58 -14.01
N GLY A 311 21.77 11.98 -13.51
CA GLY A 311 21.54 10.54 -13.44
C GLY A 311 21.95 9.89 -12.12
N THR A 312 22.38 10.66 -11.11
CA THR A 312 22.58 10.14 -9.75
C THR A 312 21.27 10.06 -8.97
N ILE A 313 21.14 9.07 -8.11
CA ILE A 313 19.98 8.92 -7.20
C ILE A 313 20.30 9.65 -5.89
N PRO A 314 19.37 10.42 -5.29
CA PRO A 314 19.55 11.02 -3.97
C PRO A 314 19.96 10.01 -2.89
N GLU A 315 20.83 10.41 -1.97
CA GLU A 315 21.40 9.52 -0.94
C GLU A 315 20.31 8.96 -0.01
N GLU A 316 19.30 9.79 0.32
CA GLU A 316 18.15 9.40 1.13
C GLU A 316 17.37 8.24 0.48
N GLN A 317 17.17 8.30 -0.85
CA GLN A 317 16.49 7.24 -1.61
C GLN A 317 17.32 5.96 -1.68
N ILE A 318 18.65 6.08 -1.84
CA ILE A 318 19.58 4.93 -1.79
C ILE A 318 19.53 4.26 -0.43
N GLU A 319 19.55 5.03 0.67
CA GLU A 319 19.50 4.48 2.03
C GLU A 319 18.20 3.71 2.27
N ILE A 320 17.06 4.25 1.84
CA ILE A 320 15.75 3.58 1.95
C ILE A 320 15.76 2.26 1.19
N LEU A 321 16.22 2.25 -0.08
CA LEU A 321 16.27 1.02 -0.88
C LEU A 321 17.22 -0.03 -0.31
N LYS A 322 18.37 0.37 0.25
CA LYS A 322 19.30 -0.57 0.89
C LYS A 322 18.73 -1.15 2.19
N ASN A 323 18.05 -0.34 3.00
CA ASN A 323 17.37 -0.84 4.20
C ASN A 323 16.19 -1.77 3.85
N LEU A 324 15.46 -1.45 2.79
CA LEU A 324 14.45 -2.36 2.24
C LEU A 324 15.10 -3.67 1.78
N GLY A 325 16.21 -3.61 1.05
CA GLY A 325 17.01 -4.76 0.61
C GLY A 325 17.49 -5.66 1.76
N ARG A 326 17.96 -5.06 2.85
CA ARG A 326 18.31 -5.76 4.10
C ARG A 326 17.12 -6.55 4.64
N TRP A 327 15.94 -5.93 4.69
CA TRP A 327 14.74 -6.58 5.22
C TRP A 327 14.18 -7.66 4.27
N THR A 328 14.10 -7.35 2.97
CA THR A 328 13.55 -8.27 1.95
C THR A 328 14.42 -9.49 1.76
N SER A 329 15.75 -9.36 1.82
CA SER A 329 16.68 -10.50 1.73
C SER A 329 16.49 -11.49 2.88
N LYS A 330 16.27 -10.98 4.11
CA LYS A 330 16.04 -11.82 5.30
C LYS A 330 14.67 -12.51 5.28
N HIS A 331 13.64 -11.85 4.74
CA HIS A 331 12.25 -12.29 4.84
C HIS A 331 11.60 -12.70 3.50
N GLN A 332 12.39 -12.95 2.45
CA GLN A 332 11.91 -13.22 1.09
C GLN A 332 10.77 -14.27 1.00
N HIS A 333 10.84 -15.33 1.80
CA HIS A 333 9.86 -16.43 1.86
C HIS A 333 8.48 -15.97 2.35
N ALA A 334 8.44 -14.90 3.13
CA ALA A 334 7.21 -14.31 3.64
C ALA A 334 6.75 -13.09 2.81
N ILE A 335 7.37 -12.83 1.66
CA ILE A 335 7.06 -11.70 0.80
C ILE A 335 6.55 -12.24 -0.53
N TYR A 336 7.44 -12.87 -1.28
CA TYR A 336 7.14 -13.34 -2.63
C TYR A 336 6.26 -14.58 -2.57
N GLU A 337 5.43 -14.78 -3.61
CA GLU A 337 4.50 -15.93 -3.67
C GLU A 337 3.58 -16.04 -2.45
N THR A 338 3.12 -14.90 -1.95
CA THR A 338 2.12 -14.79 -0.90
C THR A 338 0.78 -14.28 -1.43
N THR A 339 -0.28 -14.54 -0.67
CA THR A 339 -1.63 -14.02 -0.88
C THR A 339 -2.09 -13.27 0.37
N GLN A 340 -3.23 -12.59 0.26
CA GLN A 340 -3.92 -11.95 1.38
C GLN A 340 -3.93 -12.84 2.64
N GLY A 341 -3.75 -12.20 3.78
CA GLY A 341 -3.77 -12.84 5.09
C GLY A 341 -5.14 -13.28 5.57
N ILE A 342 -5.18 -13.59 6.87
CA ILE A 342 -6.41 -13.98 7.57
C ILE A 342 -7.12 -12.74 8.15
N PRO A 343 -8.44 -12.80 8.40
CA PRO A 343 -9.21 -11.70 8.97
C PRO A 343 -8.65 -11.19 10.30
N PHE A 344 -8.87 -9.90 10.59
CA PHE A 344 -8.43 -9.27 11.84
C PHE A 344 -9.03 -9.95 13.09
N ASP A 345 -10.22 -10.52 12.96
CA ASP A 345 -10.85 -11.27 14.04
C ASP A 345 -10.06 -12.53 14.42
N ASN A 346 -9.43 -13.18 13.45
CA ASN A 346 -8.57 -14.35 13.69
C ASN A 346 -7.19 -13.95 14.19
N TYR A 347 -6.64 -12.80 13.79
CA TYR A 347 -5.34 -12.32 14.23
C TYR A 347 -5.30 -10.80 14.29
N LYS A 348 -4.97 -10.25 15.47
CA LYS A 348 -4.91 -8.81 15.76
C LYS A 348 -3.63 -8.17 15.21
N GLY A 349 -3.44 -8.25 13.90
CA GLY A 349 -2.26 -7.73 13.23
C GLY A 349 -2.24 -8.05 11.74
N LYS A 350 -1.10 -7.80 11.12
CA LYS A 350 -0.84 -8.00 9.69
C LYS A 350 -0.41 -9.43 9.40
N SER A 351 -1.01 -10.08 8.41
CA SER A 351 -0.65 -11.46 8.06
C SER A 351 -0.73 -11.72 6.56
N ALA A 352 -0.07 -12.78 6.09
CA ALA A 352 -0.18 -13.27 4.72
C ALA A 352 -0.16 -14.80 4.69
N LEU A 353 -0.72 -15.39 3.64
CA LEU A 353 -0.62 -16.82 3.38
C LEU A 353 0.37 -17.08 2.25
N SER A 354 1.11 -18.20 2.28
CA SER A 354 1.80 -18.66 1.08
C SER A 354 0.81 -19.03 -0.03
N VAL A 355 1.24 -19.08 -1.30
CA VAL A 355 0.39 -19.51 -2.43
C VAL A 355 -0.21 -20.90 -2.21
N SER A 356 0.53 -21.83 -1.59
CA SER A 356 0.01 -23.15 -1.21
C SER A 356 -0.94 -23.12 -0.01
N LYS A 357 -1.03 -21.97 0.68
CA LYS A 357 -1.75 -21.71 1.92
C LYS A 357 -1.31 -22.58 3.10
N LYS A 358 -0.19 -23.28 3.00
CA LYS A 358 0.36 -24.13 4.07
C LYS A 358 1.25 -23.37 5.06
N SER A 359 1.54 -22.10 4.78
CA SER A 359 2.25 -21.21 5.69
C SER A 359 1.43 -19.96 5.93
N LEU A 360 1.25 -19.60 7.19
CA LEU A 360 0.71 -18.32 7.64
C LEU A 360 1.87 -17.49 8.20
N PHE A 361 2.11 -16.33 7.59
CA PHE A 361 3.11 -15.38 8.02
C PHE A 361 2.44 -14.29 8.86
N LEU A 362 2.97 -14.03 10.05
CA LEU A 362 2.56 -12.95 10.94
C LEU A 362 3.63 -11.87 10.93
N TYR A 363 3.26 -10.65 10.56
CA TYR A 363 4.14 -9.49 10.60
C TYR A 363 3.95 -8.78 11.94
N LEU A 364 5.03 -8.69 12.72
CA LEU A 364 5.08 -8.09 14.04
C LEU A 364 5.77 -6.73 13.93
N ASP A 365 4.98 -5.67 14.06
CA ASP A 365 5.42 -4.28 14.03
C ASP A 365 5.98 -3.82 15.41
N GLU A 366 5.95 -4.73 16.38
CA GLU A 366 6.31 -4.50 17.77
C GLU A 366 7.06 -5.71 18.34
N ALA A 367 7.98 -5.44 19.27
CA ALA A 367 8.56 -6.46 20.13
C ALA A 367 7.60 -6.73 21.30
N LYS A 368 7.01 -7.93 21.34
CA LYS A 368 5.99 -8.31 22.33
C LYS A 368 6.17 -9.73 22.85
N ASN A 369 5.61 -10.01 24.03
CA ASN A 369 5.81 -11.30 24.72
C ASN A 369 5.06 -12.45 24.06
N PHE A 370 3.87 -12.21 23.53
CA PHE A 370 3.08 -13.22 22.86
C PHE A 370 2.14 -12.62 21.80
N THR A 371 1.56 -13.47 20.95
CA THR A 371 0.36 -13.16 20.18
C THR A 371 -0.59 -14.35 20.15
N LYS A 372 -1.86 -14.13 19.82
CA LYS A 372 -2.89 -15.17 19.72
C LYS A 372 -3.48 -15.23 18.30
N ILE A 373 -3.78 -16.45 17.83
CA ILE A 373 -4.60 -16.72 16.65
C ILE A 373 -5.88 -17.43 17.10
N TYR A 374 -7.03 -16.89 16.71
CA TYR A 374 -8.35 -17.30 17.17
C TYR A 374 -9.10 -18.15 16.15
N GLY A 375 -9.88 -19.11 16.66
CA GLY A 375 -10.74 -19.97 15.86
C GLY A 375 -9.97 -20.88 14.89
N LEU A 376 -8.71 -21.17 15.17
CA LEU A 376 -7.86 -21.99 14.30
C LEU A 376 -8.19 -23.48 14.53
N ALA A 377 -8.98 -24.09 13.64
CA ALA A 377 -9.38 -25.50 13.78
C ALA A 377 -8.20 -26.45 13.48
N THR A 378 -7.34 -26.08 12.54
CA THR A 378 -6.17 -26.88 12.13
C THR A 378 -5.00 -26.66 13.08
N LYS A 379 -4.50 -27.73 13.71
CA LYS A 379 -3.31 -27.66 14.57
C LYS A 379 -2.05 -27.37 13.73
N PRO A 380 -1.18 -26.41 14.11
CA PRO A 380 0.06 -26.15 13.38
C PRO A 380 1.08 -27.29 13.56
N ILE A 381 1.93 -27.49 12.54
CA ILE A 381 3.08 -28.39 12.59
C ILE A 381 4.23 -27.73 13.35
N SER A 382 4.54 -26.48 13.01
CA SER A 382 5.69 -25.77 13.55
C SER A 382 5.48 -24.25 13.51
N VAL A 383 6.26 -23.57 14.34
CA VAL A 383 6.36 -22.11 14.33
C VAL A 383 7.82 -21.71 14.40
N LYS A 384 8.24 -20.77 13.56
CA LYS A 384 9.63 -20.27 13.52
C LYS A 384 9.66 -18.78 13.18
N ILE A 385 10.79 -18.13 13.47
CA ILE A 385 11.05 -16.77 13.00
C ILE A 385 11.76 -16.84 11.65
N VAL A 386 11.21 -16.15 10.65
CA VAL A 386 11.78 -16.11 9.30
C VAL A 386 13.10 -15.33 9.35
N GLY A 387 14.18 -15.95 8.87
CA GLY A 387 15.51 -15.37 8.90
C GLY A 387 16.23 -15.46 10.26
N ASP A 388 15.68 -16.20 11.24
CA ASP A 388 16.37 -16.57 12.47
C ASP A 388 16.05 -18.02 12.87
N PRO A 389 16.83 -19.00 12.37
CA PRO A 389 16.60 -20.42 12.69
C PRO A 389 16.92 -20.78 14.15
N SER A 390 17.59 -19.89 14.89
CA SER A 390 17.94 -20.10 16.30
C SER A 390 16.84 -19.66 17.26
N ALA A 391 15.89 -18.85 16.79
CA ALA A 391 14.78 -18.36 17.59
C ALA A 391 13.86 -19.51 18.02
N VAL A 392 13.55 -19.55 19.32
CA VAL A 392 12.62 -20.51 19.90
C VAL A 392 11.30 -19.81 20.22
N VAL A 393 10.25 -20.17 19.48
CA VAL A 393 8.88 -19.72 19.74
C VAL A 393 8.12 -20.85 20.43
N LYS A 394 7.72 -20.63 21.69
CA LYS A 394 6.89 -21.60 22.40
C LYS A 394 5.44 -21.45 21.94
N THR A 395 4.75 -22.57 21.75
CA THR A 395 3.35 -22.56 21.31
C THR A 395 2.46 -23.24 22.34
N ASP A 396 1.27 -22.69 22.53
CA ASP A 396 0.19 -23.31 23.28
C ASP A 396 -1.07 -23.32 22.40
N TYR A 397 -1.62 -24.50 22.15
CA TYR A 397 -2.82 -24.69 21.33
C TYR A 397 -3.87 -25.40 22.16
N ASN A 398 -4.90 -24.65 22.55
CA ASN A 398 -5.86 -25.08 23.56
C ASN A 398 -7.13 -25.72 22.97
N ALA A 399 -8.01 -26.23 23.85
CA ALA A 399 -9.27 -26.86 23.45
C ALA A 399 -10.25 -25.88 22.76
N GLU A 400 -10.17 -24.58 23.09
CA GLU A 400 -10.95 -23.49 22.48
C GLU A 400 -10.48 -23.11 21.07
N LYS A 401 -9.49 -23.81 20.49
CA LYS A 401 -8.96 -23.53 19.14
C LYS A 401 -8.25 -22.17 19.05
N ILE A 402 -7.60 -21.79 20.14
CA ILE A 402 -6.73 -20.61 20.22
C ILE A 402 -5.28 -21.09 20.23
N LEU A 403 -4.47 -20.54 19.33
CA LEU A 403 -3.02 -20.74 19.29
C LEU A 403 -2.33 -19.51 19.87
N THR A 404 -1.63 -19.67 20.98
CA THR A 404 -0.76 -18.65 21.56
C THR A 404 0.69 -18.91 21.13
N LEU A 405 1.35 -17.89 20.59
CA LEU A 405 2.77 -17.90 20.24
C LEU A 405 3.52 -17.01 21.22
N ASN A 406 4.51 -17.55 21.94
CA ASN A 406 5.31 -16.82 22.91
C ASN A 406 6.71 -16.51 22.35
N PHE A 407 7.07 -15.23 22.40
CA PHE A 407 8.27 -14.65 21.80
C PHE A 407 9.29 -14.14 22.84
N SER A 408 9.19 -14.55 24.11
CA SER A 408 10.03 -14.02 25.20
C SER A 408 11.55 -14.16 24.96
N ASN A 409 11.96 -15.08 24.08
CA ASN A 409 13.37 -15.33 23.72
C ASN A 409 13.67 -15.03 22.24
N VAL A 410 12.84 -14.20 21.58
CA VAL A 410 13.02 -13.83 20.17
C VAL A 410 13.76 -12.51 20.07
N LYS A 411 14.77 -12.46 19.19
CA LYS A 411 15.39 -11.21 18.77
C LYS A 411 14.56 -10.57 17.66
N PHE A 412 13.84 -9.50 18.00
CA PHE A 412 13.04 -8.77 17.03
C PHE A 412 13.91 -8.00 16.02
N ASP A 413 13.47 -7.99 14.77
CA ASP A 413 14.01 -7.12 13.72
C ASP A 413 13.69 -5.66 14.03
N LYS A 414 14.59 -4.75 13.63
CA LYS A 414 14.43 -3.31 13.87
C LYS A 414 13.26 -2.69 13.11
N ASP A 415 12.79 -3.34 12.03
CA ASP A 415 11.69 -2.85 11.21
C ASP A 415 10.42 -3.67 11.45
N VAL A 416 10.39 -4.91 10.97
CA VAL A 416 9.27 -5.84 11.19
C VAL A 416 9.82 -7.26 11.36
N THR A 417 9.40 -7.94 12.42
CA THR A 417 9.74 -9.36 12.63
C THR A 417 8.67 -10.24 11.99
N VAL A 418 9.06 -11.37 11.41
CA VAL A 418 8.11 -12.28 10.76
C VAL A 418 8.13 -13.65 11.41
N ALA A 419 6.98 -14.09 11.91
CA ALA A 419 6.77 -15.46 12.38
C ALA A 419 6.03 -16.28 11.30
N GLU A 420 6.52 -17.48 11.00
CA GLU A 420 5.86 -18.43 10.11
C GLU A 420 5.21 -19.54 10.94
N VAL A 421 3.92 -19.75 10.76
CA VAL A 421 3.15 -20.89 11.27
C VAL A 421 2.89 -21.85 10.11
N THR A 422 3.42 -23.06 10.19
CA THR A 422 3.32 -24.05 9.11
C THR A 422 2.27 -25.11 9.41
N PHE A 423 1.56 -25.55 8.37
CA PHE A 423 0.50 -26.54 8.41
C PHE A 423 0.74 -27.65 7.36
N ASP A 424 0.15 -28.82 7.57
CA ASP A 424 0.19 -29.96 6.64
C ASP A 424 -0.74 -29.73 5.43
N HIS A 425 -1.85 -29.05 5.67
CA HIS A 425 -2.84 -28.60 4.69
C HIS A 425 -3.25 -27.14 4.97
N PRO A 426 -3.92 -26.44 4.03
CA PRO A 426 -4.41 -25.09 4.28
C PRO A 426 -5.22 -24.98 5.60
N PRO A 427 -4.91 -24.02 6.48
CA PRO A 427 -5.54 -23.95 7.80
C PRO A 427 -7.03 -23.62 7.68
N LEU A 428 -7.83 -24.32 8.48
CA LEU A 428 -9.26 -24.07 8.60
C LEU A 428 -9.53 -23.19 9.81
N PHE A 429 -10.41 -22.21 9.63
CA PHE A 429 -10.89 -21.33 10.70
C PHE A 429 -12.37 -21.60 10.96
N ILE A 430 -12.75 -21.65 12.24
CA ILE A 430 -14.14 -21.80 12.67
C ILE A 430 -14.91 -20.57 12.22
N LYS A 431 -15.96 -20.79 11.42
CA LYS A 431 -16.89 -19.75 11.01
C LYS A 431 -17.64 -19.22 12.24
N ASP A 432 -17.77 -17.90 12.33
CA ASP A 432 -18.46 -17.22 13.43
C ASP A 432 -17.91 -17.61 14.81
N PHE A 433 -16.58 -17.83 14.91
CA PHE A 433 -15.90 -18.17 16.15
C PHE A 433 -16.25 -17.16 17.25
N LYS A 434 -16.93 -17.64 18.29
CA LYS A 434 -17.16 -16.90 19.52
C LYS A 434 -16.18 -17.40 20.57
N LYS A 435 -15.33 -16.50 21.06
CA LYS A 435 -14.51 -16.78 22.24
C LYS A 435 -15.45 -17.01 23.43
N GLU A 436 -15.12 -17.97 24.28
CA GLU A 436 -15.80 -18.12 25.55
C GLU A 436 -15.59 -16.85 26.39
N GLU A 437 -16.70 -16.24 26.82
CA GLU A 437 -16.64 -15.04 27.65
C GLU A 437 -16.20 -15.44 29.06
N ARG A 438 -15.00 -14.99 29.45
CA ARG A 438 -14.51 -15.18 30.80
C ARG A 438 -15.01 -14.05 31.69
N PRO A 439 -15.61 -14.34 32.85
CA PRO A 439 -16.02 -13.30 33.78
C PRO A 439 -14.79 -12.53 34.25
N LEU A 440 -14.95 -11.22 34.50
CA LEU A 440 -13.84 -10.36 34.93
C LEU A 440 -13.12 -10.92 36.17
N SER A 441 -13.85 -11.55 37.11
CA SER A 441 -13.26 -12.17 38.30
C SER A 441 -12.21 -13.23 37.98
N GLU A 442 -12.40 -14.04 36.92
CA GLU A 442 -11.42 -15.04 36.50
C GLU A 442 -10.19 -14.40 35.83
N ILE A 443 -10.43 -13.38 35.01
CA ILE A 443 -9.34 -12.62 34.38
C ILE A 443 -8.48 -11.92 35.44
N LEU A 444 -9.11 -11.36 36.48
CA LEU A 444 -8.40 -10.74 37.59
C LEU A 444 -7.55 -11.74 38.39
N GLU A 445 -7.87 -13.03 38.41
CA GLU A 445 -7.06 -14.06 39.08
C GLU A 445 -5.88 -14.58 38.23
N MET A 446 -5.77 -14.16 36.96
CA MET A 446 -4.69 -14.59 36.09
C MET A 446 -3.32 -14.14 36.62
N LYS A 447 -2.39 -15.09 36.74
CA LYS A 447 -1.01 -14.83 37.19
C LYS A 447 -0.22 -13.96 36.22
N ASN A 448 -0.48 -14.08 34.91
CA ASN A 448 0.18 -13.27 33.90
C ASN A 448 -0.61 -11.98 33.68
N THR A 449 -0.13 -10.89 34.27
CA THR A 449 -0.74 -9.57 34.18
C THR A 449 -0.91 -9.10 32.73
N TYR A 450 0.08 -9.35 31.87
CA TYR A 450 0.03 -8.97 30.44
C TYR A 450 -1.09 -9.71 29.70
N GLU A 451 -1.29 -11.01 29.96
CA GLU A 451 -2.41 -11.77 29.39
C GLU A 451 -3.77 -11.32 29.92
N ALA A 452 -3.86 -10.96 31.21
CA ALA A 452 -5.08 -10.45 31.81
C ALA A 452 -5.51 -9.13 31.17
N VAL A 453 -4.56 -8.19 31.04
CA VAL A 453 -4.76 -6.89 30.37
C VAL A 453 -5.16 -7.09 28.91
N TYR A 454 -4.46 -7.96 28.18
CA TYR A 454 -4.81 -8.30 26.80
C TYR A 454 -6.27 -8.80 26.68
N ASP A 455 -6.70 -9.69 27.57
CA ASP A 455 -8.05 -10.24 27.52
C ASP A 455 -9.12 -9.18 27.85
N ILE A 456 -8.83 -8.23 28.75
CA ILE A 456 -9.69 -7.06 29.03
C ILE A 456 -9.82 -6.16 27.79
N THR A 457 -8.70 -5.77 27.19
CA THR A 457 -8.71 -4.85 26.03
C THR A 457 -9.29 -5.51 24.80
N ASN A 458 -9.10 -6.82 24.62
CA ASN A 458 -9.71 -7.56 23.53
C ASN A 458 -11.23 -7.63 23.68
N ALA A 459 -11.75 -7.84 24.89
CA ALA A 459 -13.19 -7.80 25.14
C ALA A 459 -13.77 -6.41 24.81
N LEU A 460 -13.12 -5.35 25.29
CA LEU A 460 -13.53 -3.97 25.03
C LEU A 460 -13.54 -3.60 23.54
N ASN A 461 -12.54 -4.07 22.78
CA ASN A 461 -12.49 -3.86 21.33
C ASN A 461 -13.76 -4.36 20.60
N TYR A 462 -14.39 -5.41 21.13
CA TYR A 462 -15.63 -6.01 20.62
C TYR A 462 -16.89 -5.55 21.37
N ASP A 463 -16.85 -4.35 21.98
CA ASP A 463 -17.98 -3.75 22.70
C ASP A 463 -18.38 -4.52 23.98
N ASN A 464 -17.53 -5.41 24.48
CA ASN A 464 -17.72 -6.08 25.76
C ASN A 464 -16.83 -5.43 26.83
N ASN A 465 -17.30 -4.31 27.38
CA ASN A 465 -16.59 -3.60 28.43
C ASN A 465 -16.79 -4.29 29.79
N LEU A 466 -15.89 -5.24 30.09
CA LEU A 466 -15.95 -6.08 31.30
C LEU A 466 -15.85 -5.28 32.62
N VAL A 467 -15.29 -4.07 32.58
CA VAL A 467 -14.95 -3.25 33.76
C VAL A 467 -16.07 -2.27 34.13
N THR A 468 -16.95 -1.92 33.18
CA THR A 468 -17.99 -0.90 33.37
C THR A 468 -19.26 -1.43 34.08
N LEU A 469 -19.28 -2.71 34.44
CA LEU A 469 -20.34 -3.29 35.25
C LEU A 469 -20.08 -3.00 36.75
N ASP A 470 -20.67 -1.89 37.21
CA ASP A 470 -20.99 -1.50 38.61
C ASP A 470 -20.00 -0.69 39.48
N GLY A 471 -18.95 -0.06 38.92
CA GLY A 471 -18.37 1.12 39.58
C GLY A 471 -16.87 1.33 39.52
N LEU A 472 -16.30 1.38 38.31
CA LEU A 472 -15.06 2.12 38.06
C LEU A 472 -15.41 3.60 37.85
N THR A 473 -14.71 4.53 38.50
CA THR A 473 -14.76 5.96 38.17
C THR A 473 -13.73 6.33 37.10
N ASN A 474 -13.95 7.43 36.38
CA ASN A 474 -13.04 7.90 35.32
C ASN A 474 -11.58 8.12 35.79
N ASP A 475 -11.39 8.47 37.07
CA ASP A 475 -10.08 8.66 37.69
C ASP A 475 -9.46 7.37 38.26
N GLY A 476 -10.18 6.25 38.20
CA GLY A 476 -9.72 4.95 38.68
C GLY A 476 -9.55 4.83 40.19
N LEU A 477 -9.98 5.82 40.98
CA LEU A 477 -9.82 5.83 42.44
C LEU A 477 -10.86 4.96 43.14
N ASP A 478 -12.11 5.01 42.66
CA ASP A 478 -13.18 4.17 43.17
C ASP A 478 -13.42 2.99 42.21
N MET A 479 -12.91 1.82 42.59
CA MET A 479 -13.07 0.56 41.86
C MET A 479 -13.96 -0.41 42.65
N LYS A 480 -15.28 -0.31 42.50
CA LYS A 480 -16.26 -1.25 43.06
C LYS A 480 -16.40 -2.53 42.22
N ILE A 481 -15.30 -2.94 41.57
CA ILE A 481 -15.25 -4.15 40.76
C ILE A 481 -15.38 -5.37 41.67
N LYS A 482 -16.25 -6.31 41.29
CA LYS A 482 -16.37 -7.61 41.97
C LYS A 482 -15.05 -8.38 41.80
N LYS A 483 -14.25 -8.43 42.87
CA LYS A 483 -12.96 -9.13 42.93
C LYS A 483 -12.95 -10.17 44.04
N THR A 484 -12.14 -11.21 43.88
CA THR A 484 -11.87 -12.21 44.91
C THR A 484 -10.60 -11.84 45.68
N SER A 485 -10.31 -12.54 46.78
CA SER A 485 -9.04 -12.41 47.51
C SER A 485 -7.80 -12.85 46.71
N LYS A 486 -8.00 -13.49 45.55
CA LYS A 486 -6.94 -13.97 44.66
C LYS A 486 -6.67 -13.02 43.48
N ALA A 487 -7.38 -11.90 43.39
CA ALA A 487 -7.18 -10.94 42.32
C ALA A 487 -5.74 -10.42 42.30
N ASN A 488 -5.11 -10.46 41.12
CA ASN A 488 -3.77 -10.02 40.85
C ASN A 488 -3.68 -8.48 41.05
N PRO A 489 -2.89 -8.01 42.04
CA PRO A 489 -2.78 -6.58 42.33
C PRO A 489 -2.24 -5.76 41.16
N GLU A 490 -1.33 -6.31 40.35
CA GLU A 490 -0.77 -5.60 39.19
C GLU A 490 -1.83 -5.36 38.11
N THR A 491 -2.72 -6.34 37.88
CA THR A 491 -3.83 -6.17 36.93
C THR A 491 -4.77 -5.08 37.39
N LEU A 492 -5.10 -5.05 38.69
CA LEU A 492 -5.93 -3.99 39.29
C LEU A 492 -5.26 -2.62 39.21
N GLN A 493 -3.95 -2.55 39.43
CA GLN A 493 -3.17 -1.31 39.30
C GLN A 493 -3.19 -0.80 37.85
N TRP A 494 -3.04 -1.68 36.86
CA TRP A 494 -3.15 -1.30 35.45
C TRP A 494 -4.55 -0.77 35.12
N ILE A 495 -5.61 -1.45 35.59
CA ILE A 495 -7.00 -0.98 35.39
C ILE A 495 -7.21 0.42 36.00
N SER A 496 -6.74 0.64 37.24
CA SER A 496 -6.84 1.93 37.92
C SER A 496 -6.10 3.03 37.14
N LYS A 497 -4.85 2.75 36.74
CA LYS A 497 -4.01 3.69 35.98
C LYS A 497 -4.64 4.09 34.64
N HIS A 498 -5.28 3.13 33.97
CA HIS A 498 -5.86 3.33 32.63
C HIS A 498 -7.39 3.47 32.63
N ALA A 499 -7.96 3.84 33.77
CA ALA A 499 -9.41 3.89 33.97
C ALA A 499 -10.14 4.75 32.93
N GLU A 500 -9.54 5.85 32.47
CA GLU A 500 -10.09 6.73 31.43
C GLU A 500 -10.46 5.97 30.13
N ALA A 501 -9.65 4.99 29.74
CA ALA A 501 -9.87 4.20 28.52
C ALA A 501 -10.88 3.05 28.73
N LEU A 502 -11.23 2.76 29.98
CA LEU A 502 -12.13 1.66 30.37
C LEU A 502 -13.47 2.19 30.86
N PHE A 503 -13.57 3.46 31.26
CA PHE A 503 -14.77 4.10 31.79
C PHE A 503 -15.62 4.72 30.68
N GLU A 504 -16.88 4.30 30.57
CA GLU A 504 -17.82 4.78 29.54
C GLU A 504 -17.21 4.73 28.11
N THR A 505 -16.47 3.66 27.82
CA THR A 505 -15.94 3.37 26.49
C THR A 505 -16.61 2.15 25.90
N GLY A 506 -16.66 2.10 24.57
CA GLY A 506 -17.25 0.99 23.82
C GLY A 506 -16.39 0.58 22.63
N LYS A 507 -17.04 -0.08 21.66
CA LYS A 507 -16.43 -0.64 20.46
C LYS A 507 -15.36 0.26 19.84
N GLY A 508 -14.20 -0.34 19.56
CA GLY A 508 -13.08 0.32 18.92
C GLY A 508 -13.26 0.60 17.43
N LEU A 509 -12.15 0.98 16.80
CA LEU A 509 -12.05 1.11 15.36
C LEU A 509 -12.33 -0.22 14.67
N PRO A 510 -13.07 -0.22 13.56
CA PRO A 510 -13.19 -1.40 12.73
C PRO A 510 -11.84 -1.70 12.02
N GLU A 511 -11.70 -2.91 11.46
CA GLU A 511 -10.42 -3.43 10.95
C GLU A 511 -9.68 -2.49 9.96
N GLY A 512 -8.35 -2.58 9.95
CA GLY A 512 -7.51 -1.88 8.97
C GLY A 512 -7.15 -0.43 9.30
N HIS A 513 -7.83 0.23 10.24
CA HIS A 513 -7.49 1.61 10.66
C HIS A 513 -6.28 1.67 11.62
N PHE A 514 -6.15 0.67 12.49
CA PHE A 514 -5.06 0.52 13.46
C PHE A 514 -4.66 -0.96 13.54
N PRO A 515 -3.38 -1.33 13.43
CA PRO A 515 -2.92 -2.71 13.57
C PRO A 515 -2.85 -3.10 15.06
N GLY A 516 -4.01 -3.23 15.71
CA GLY A 516 -4.13 -3.54 17.13
C GLY A 516 -5.54 -3.30 17.65
N MET A 517 -5.72 -3.46 18.97
CA MET A 517 -7.02 -3.24 19.62
C MET A 517 -7.25 -1.75 19.90
N SER A 518 -8.51 -1.31 19.90
CA SER A 518 -8.86 0.07 20.26
C SER A 518 -10.20 0.17 20.96
N ALA A 519 -10.51 1.33 21.53
CA ALA A 519 -11.80 1.67 22.11
C ALA A 519 -12.16 3.12 21.78
N LEU A 520 -13.46 3.44 21.83
CA LEU A 520 -13.95 4.81 21.67
C LEU A 520 -14.65 5.27 22.95
N SER A 521 -14.45 6.52 23.33
CA SER A 521 -15.26 7.18 24.36
C SER A 521 -16.74 7.22 23.93
N LYS A 522 -17.64 7.34 24.91
CA LYS A 522 -19.10 7.43 24.70
C LYS A 522 -19.52 8.52 23.71
N ASP A 523 -18.86 9.67 23.74
CA ASP A 523 -19.05 10.78 22.80
C ASP A 523 -18.35 10.58 21.44
N LYS A 524 -17.56 9.50 21.31
CA LYS A 524 -16.74 9.10 20.16
C LYS A 524 -15.69 10.13 19.76
N GLN A 525 -15.32 11.04 20.68
CA GLN A 525 -14.33 12.09 20.42
C GLN A 525 -12.91 11.69 20.85
N THR A 526 -12.77 10.74 21.77
CA THR A 526 -11.48 10.18 22.17
C THR A 526 -11.35 8.75 21.67
N LEU A 527 -10.29 8.51 20.91
CA LEU A 527 -9.87 7.20 20.45
C LEU A 527 -8.74 6.69 21.36
N TYR A 528 -8.95 5.51 21.96
CA TYR A 528 -7.96 4.82 22.77
C TYR A 528 -7.31 3.70 21.95
N LEU A 529 -5.99 3.73 21.85
CA LEU A 529 -5.18 2.70 21.17
C LEU A 529 -4.46 1.87 22.21
N PHE A 530 -4.66 0.55 22.15
CA PHE A 530 -3.98 -0.40 23.01
C PHE A 530 -2.71 -0.88 22.31
N VAL A 531 -1.57 -0.35 22.74
CA VAL A 531 -0.26 -0.60 22.14
C VAL A 531 0.41 -1.75 22.87
N GLU A 532 0.49 -2.89 22.18
CA GLU A 532 1.18 -4.09 22.64
C GLU A 532 2.71 -3.91 22.59
N GLY A 533 3.40 -4.29 23.66
CA GLY A 533 4.87 -4.35 23.70
C GLY A 533 5.57 -3.04 23.34
N ILE A 534 6.68 -3.15 22.62
CA ILE A 534 7.55 -2.04 22.20
C ILE A 534 7.47 -1.90 20.68
N PRO A 535 6.82 -0.85 20.14
CA PRO A 535 6.82 -0.58 18.71
C PRO A 535 8.24 -0.45 18.14
N THR A 536 8.48 -0.99 16.94
CA THR A 536 9.78 -0.85 16.25
C THR A 536 9.98 0.53 15.62
N GLY A 537 8.89 1.28 15.45
CA GLY A 537 8.83 2.66 14.96
C GLY A 537 7.47 3.29 15.30
N PRO A 538 7.15 4.49 14.77
CA PRO A 538 5.89 5.19 15.07
C PRO A 538 4.68 4.33 14.75
N ILE A 539 3.68 4.28 15.63
CA ILE A 539 2.42 3.59 15.33
C ILE A 539 1.62 4.38 14.28
N ALA A 540 0.89 3.67 13.42
CA ALA A 540 0.15 4.28 12.32
C ALA A 540 -1.37 4.21 12.53
N LEU A 541 -2.05 5.32 12.28
CA LEU A 541 -3.51 5.40 12.13
C LEU A 541 -3.86 5.81 10.70
N LYS A 542 -4.76 5.04 10.08
CA LYS A 542 -5.23 5.26 8.72
C LYS A 542 -6.69 5.66 8.72
N GLY A 543 -7.11 6.47 7.76
CA GLY A 543 -8.54 6.72 7.52
C GLY A 543 -9.23 7.58 8.59
N ILE A 544 -8.50 8.40 9.34
CA ILE A 544 -9.07 9.34 10.33
C ILE A 544 -9.26 10.70 9.64
N LYS A 545 -10.51 11.14 9.47
CA LYS A 545 -10.82 12.43 8.79
C LYS A 545 -10.73 13.64 9.70
N ASN A 546 -10.76 13.44 11.01
CA ASN A 546 -10.82 14.49 12.01
C ASN A 546 -9.46 15.16 12.19
N ASP A 547 -9.48 16.41 12.64
CA ASP A 547 -8.28 17.05 13.19
C ASP A 547 -7.99 16.50 14.59
N ILE A 548 -6.71 16.37 14.90
CA ILE A 548 -6.24 15.91 16.21
C ILE A 548 -6.08 17.13 17.12
N SER A 549 -6.83 17.16 18.22
CA SER A 549 -6.68 18.20 19.25
C SER A 549 -5.46 17.94 20.14
N ARG A 550 -5.23 16.69 20.54
CA ARG A 550 -4.01 16.26 21.25
C ARG A 550 -3.88 14.73 21.28
N ILE A 551 -2.66 14.26 21.51
CA ILE A 551 -2.34 12.86 21.77
C ILE A 551 -1.58 12.77 23.09
N ARG A 552 -1.93 11.79 23.93
CA ARG A 552 -1.24 11.57 25.21
C ARG A 552 -1.25 10.10 25.62
N ILE A 553 -0.38 9.76 26.56
CA ILE A 553 -0.37 8.46 27.24
C ILE A 553 -1.37 8.51 28.40
N VAL A 554 -2.30 7.56 28.48
CA VAL A 554 -3.28 7.46 29.57
C VAL A 554 -2.56 7.06 30.87
N GLY A 555 -3.01 7.60 32.01
CA GLY A 555 -2.46 7.33 33.34
C GLY A 555 -1.12 8.01 33.65
N ASP A 556 -0.28 8.25 32.65
CA ASP A 556 0.97 9.03 32.78
C ASP A 556 0.77 10.51 32.39
N GLY A 557 -0.10 10.79 31.41
CA GLY A 557 -0.46 12.14 30.98
C GLY A 557 0.56 12.81 30.03
N SER A 558 1.69 12.16 29.72
CA SER A 558 2.66 12.71 28.77
C SER A 558 2.03 12.97 27.40
N MET A 559 2.27 14.16 26.88
CA MET A 559 1.86 14.57 25.54
C MET A 559 2.77 13.96 24.49
N LEU A 560 2.18 13.49 23.39
CA LEU A 560 2.89 12.91 22.25
C LEU A 560 2.74 13.79 21.02
N THR A 561 3.78 13.84 20.21
CA THR A 561 3.76 14.44 18.88
C THR A 561 3.27 13.45 17.84
N HIS A 562 2.80 13.97 16.71
CA HIS A 562 2.47 13.16 15.54
C HIS A 562 2.87 13.89 14.27
N THR A 563 3.00 13.12 13.20
CA THR A 563 3.24 13.61 11.84
C THR A 563 2.25 12.96 10.89
N ILE A 564 1.84 13.68 9.84
CA ILE A 564 0.92 13.16 8.82
C ILE A 564 1.68 13.04 7.51
N TYR A 565 1.66 11.85 6.92
CA TYR A 565 2.25 11.58 5.60
C TYR A 565 1.17 11.22 4.58
N ASN A 566 1.48 11.37 3.29
CA ASN A 566 0.60 11.04 2.15
C ASN A 566 -0.72 11.81 2.14
N LYS A 567 -0.78 12.97 2.82
CA LYS A 567 -1.93 13.87 2.72
C LYS A 567 -1.73 14.78 1.52
N LEU A 568 -2.38 14.44 0.41
CA LEU A 568 -2.45 15.31 -0.76
C LEU A 568 -3.35 16.50 -0.43
N TYR A 569 -2.82 17.73 -0.61
CA TYR A 569 -3.51 18.96 -0.19
C TYR A 569 -4.86 19.18 -0.88
N TRP A 570 -5.01 18.65 -2.09
CA TRP A 570 -6.20 18.77 -2.93
C TRP A 570 -7.16 17.58 -2.78
N SER A 571 -6.78 16.53 -2.04
CA SER A 571 -7.57 15.32 -1.90
C SER A 571 -8.31 15.30 -0.56
N ASP A 572 -9.57 14.85 -0.56
CA ASP A 572 -10.31 14.58 0.68
C ASP A 572 -9.82 13.33 1.42
N ARG A 573 -8.97 12.52 0.78
CA ARG A 573 -8.37 11.34 1.42
C ARG A 573 -7.51 11.79 2.61
N PRO A 574 -7.72 11.23 3.82
CA PRO A 574 -6.89 11.56 4.96
C PRO A 574 -5.49 10.96 4.78
N GLY A 575 -4.47 11.67 5.27
CA GLY A 575 -3.13 11.11 5.37
C GLY A 575 -3.02 10.05 6.46
N ILE A 576 -1.84 9.48 6.60
CA ILE A 576 -1.53 8.53 7.66
C ILE A 576 -0.92 9.27 8.82
N ILE A 577 -1.53 9.14 9.99
CA ILE A 577 -1.03 9.73 11.22
C ILE A 577 -0.03 8.75 11.83
N TYR A 578 1.21 9.22 12.02
CA TYR A 578 2.28 8.51 12.69
C TYR A 578 2.50 9.11 14.08
N ILE A 579 2.48 8.27 15.11
CA ILE A 579 2.63 8.67 16.52
C ILE A 579 3.87 8.00 17.07
N ASP A 580 4.87 8.80 17.45
CA ASP A 580 6.06 8.31 18.13
C ASP A 580 5.80 8.13 19.62
N ILE A 581 6.18 6.97 20.16
CA ILE A 581 6.02 6.66 21.58
C ILE A 581 7.42 6.46 22.17
N PRO A 582 7.86 7.34 23.08
CA PRO A 582 9.17 7.19 23.72
C PRO A 582 9.25 5.88 24.52
N LYS A 583 10.33 5.12 24.35
CA LYS A 583 10.48 3.78 24.94
C LYS A 583 10.44 3.81 26.47
N GLU A 584 10.98 4.86 27.06
CA GLU A 584 11.00 5.11 28.50
C GLU A 584 9.62 5.48 29.09
N ARG A 585 8.63 5.75 28.23
CA ARG A 585 7.25 6.06 28.62
C ARG A 585 6.28 4.91 28.41
N LEU A 586 6.75 3.78 27.88
CA LEU A 586 5.93 2.60 27.70
C LEU A 586 5.51 2.01 29.05
N ASP A 587 4.24 1.65 29.15
CA ASP A 587 3.72 0.87 30.26
C ASP A 587 4.27 -0.56 30.21
N GLN A 588 4.61 -1.12 31.37
CA GLN A 588 5.21 -2.46 31.47
C GLN A 588 4.26 -3.56 30.99
N GLN A 589 2.96 -3.38 31.18
CA GLN A 589 1.95 -4.30 30.70
C GLN A 589 1.53 -3.84 29.31
N MET A 590 0.74 -2.78 29.20
CA MET A 590 0.23 -2.33 27.90
C MET A 590 0.07 -0.82 27.91
N THR A 591 0.63 -0.17 26.89
CA THR A 591 0.56 1.29 26.78
C THR A 591 -0.78 1.66 26.16
N VAL A 592 -1.48 2.64 26.75
CA VAL A 592 -2.74 3.16 26.21
C VAL A 592 -2.54 4.58 25.73
N ILE A 593 -2.79 4.82 24.44
CA ILE A 593 -2.69 6.15 23.83
C ILE A 593 -4.08 6.71 23.62
N ALA A 594 -4.34 7.90 24.16
CA ALA A 594 -5.58 8.63 23.92
C ALA A 594 -5.37 9.72 22.87
N VAL A 595 -6.06 9.59 21.75
CA VAL A 595 -6.12 10.54 20.65
C VAL A 595 -7.43 11.31 20.77
N LEU A 596 -7.35 12.56 21.22
CA LEU A 596 -8.49 13.46 21.30
C LEU A 596 -8.70 14.15 19.96
N LEU A 597 -9.88 13.96 19.37
CA LEU A 597 -10.29 14.55 18.11
C LEU A 597 -11.05 15.86 18.36
N ASN A 598 -11.10 16.75 17.36
CA ASN A 598 -11.85 18.00 17.45
C ASN A 598 -13.38 17.82 17.50
N LYS A 599 -13.89 16.68 17.04
CA LYS A 599 -15.31 16.30 17.00
C LYS A 599 -15.44 14.76 17.01
N PRO A 600 -16.64 14.19 17.16
CA PRO A 600 -16.84 12.74 17.06
C PRO A 600 -16.20 12.14 15.80
N ILE A 601 -15.64 10.94 15.93
CA ILE A 601 -14.82 10.31 14.90
C ILE A 601 -15.58 10.12 13.58
N GLU A 602 -14.94 10.51 12.49
CA GLU A 602 -15.34 10.30 11.11
C GLU A 602 -14.26 9.48 10.41
N LEU A 603 -14.66 8.32 9.89
CA LEU A 603 -13.76 7.39 9.23
C LEU A 603 -13.86 7.49 7.72
N TYR A 604 -12.72 7.31 7.06
CA TYR A 604 -12.61 7.11 5.64
C TYR A 604 -12.36 5.63 5.34
N ARG A 605 -13.22 5.01 4.52
CA ARG A 605 -13.11 3.64 4.02
C ARG A 605 -13.48 3.62 2.54
N GLU A 606 -12.53 3.28 1.67
CA GLU A 606 -12.72 3.35 0.22
C GLU A 606 -13.59 2.23 -0.36
N SER A 607 -14.21 2.53 -1.51
CA SER A 607 -14.14 1.63 -2.67
C SER A 607 -12.95 2.10 -3.50
N VAL A 608 -11.91 1.28 -3.60
CA VAL A 608 -10.59 1.67 -4.11
C VAL A 608 -10.64 2.10 -5.59
N GLY A 609 -9.89 3.15 -5.93
CA GLY A 609 -9.71 3.68 -7.30
C GLY A 609 -8.52 4.64 -7.37
N ALA A 610 -8.08 4.97 -8.60
CA ALA A 610 -7.03 5.96 -8.83
C ALA A 610 -7.41 7.31 -8.22
N ILE A 611 -6.42 8.11 -7.79
CA ILE A 611 -6.70 9.47 -7.35
C ILE A 611 -6.75 10.37 -8.59
N GLU A 612 -7.93 10.44 -9.21
CA GLU A 612 -8.13 11.03 -10.54
C GLU A 612 -8.30 12.56 -10.52
N ASN A 613 -7.77 13.28 -9.51
CA ASN A 613 -8.09 14.70 -9.46
C ASN A 613 -7.11 15.67 -8.79
N ASN A 614 -6.14 16.16 -9.57
CA ASN A 614 -5.36 17.36 -9.25
C ASN A 614 -6.15 18.69 -9.41
N LEU A 615 -7.49 18.65 -9.23
CA LEU A 615 -8.48 19.63 -9.73
C LEU A 615 -8.07 21.08 -9.58
#